data_AF-A0A2N2XUU6-F1
#
_entry.id   AF-A0A2N2XUU6-F1
#
_cell.length_a   1.000
_cell.length_b   1.000
_cell.length_c   1.000
_cell.angle_alpha   90.00
_cell.angle_beta   90.00
_cell.angle_gamma   90.00
#
_symmetry.space_group_name_H-M   'P 1'
#
loop_
_entity.id
_entity.type
_entity.pdbx_description
1 polymer ?
#
loop_
_entity_poly.entity_id
_entity_poly.type
_entity_poly.pdbx_seq_one_letter_code
_entity_poly.pdbx_strand_id
1 'polypeptide(L)'
;MKKIFVIFTIIFLTTFSLIGQSSIEFVKSDSIAYPIHKANIGKIAFMGKTVPIENFKQSDFLTSFELKEKADLNIRVFLENSLTNALHLLSPQSSADELTKNGNYQFTFFIDDKKIYVENLNAGAGSAASKNQRTVFRVPLISSTNEDSWGRFLWNRFIANGGQEVLTSGEHTLKIEIRPYIKLTEVLIGHIIAEGQIIIKVPEIEISEKLVKVQTIKPLKDWQISTAKIDTAQIEELNRKILAQTYKDITSVVVIKGGKLLIEEYFNGATIKT
;
A
#
# COMPACT_ATOMS: atom_id res chain seq x y z
N MET A 1 -59.96 -49.08 -4.44
CA MET A 1 -59.08 -49.20 -5.63
C MET A 1 -58.79 -47.78 -6.09
N LYS A 2 -57.65 -47.22 -5.69
CA LYS A 2 -56.35 -47.26 -6.38
C LYS A 2 -56.32 -46.26 -7.55
N LYS A 3 -55.48 -45.24 -7.33
CA LYS A 3 -54.78 -44.40 -8.32
C LYS A 3 -55.62 -43.30 -8.97
N ILE A 4 -55.39 -42.07 -8.52
CA ILE A 4 -54.89 -40.93 -9.32
C ILE A 4 -54.59 -39.83 -8.29
N PHE A 5 -53.40 -39.94 -7.71
CA PHE A 5 -52.71 -38.86 -7.03
C PHE A 5 -51.28 -38.98 -7.55
N VAL A 6 -50.59 -37.86 -7.72
CA VAL A 6 -49.28 -37.71 -8.38
C VAL A 6 -49.41 -37.47 -9.89
N ILE A 7 -49.45 -36.19 -10.28
CA ILE A 7 -48.58 -35.54 -11.27
C ILE A 7 -48.71 -34.03 -11.00
N PHE A 8 -47.89 -33.53 -10.07
CA PHE A 8 -47.48 -32.12 -9.98
C PHE A 8 -46.17 -32.08 -9.19
N THR A 9 -45.13 -32.65 -9.79
CA THR A 9 -43.74 -32.54 -9.31
C THR A 9 -42.81 -32.62 -10.51
N ILE A 10 -42.89 -31.62 -11.40
CA ILE A 10 -41.86 -31.33 -12.40
C ILE A 10 -41.62 -29.82 -12.35
N ILE A 11 -41.12 -29.35 -11.20
CA ILE A 11 -40.42 -28.07 -11.04
C ILE A 11 -39.34 -28.38 -10.00
N PHE A 12 -38.13 -27.84 -10.20
CA PHE A 12 -36.86 -28.16 -9.52
C PHE A 12 -36.15 -29.41 -10.02
N LEU A 13 -35.38 -29.29 -11.12
CA LEU A 13 -34.05 -29.94 -11.26
C LEU A 13 -33.30 -29.50 -12.53
N THR A 14 -33.34 -28.21 -12.90
CA THR A 14 -32.54 -27.70 -14.04
C THR A 14 -31.90 -26.34 -13.75
N THR A 15 -31.29 -26.17 -12.57
CA THR A 15 -30.41 -25.01 -12.32
C THR A 15 -29.27 -25.37 -11.37
N PHE A 16 -28.52 -26.44 -11.60
CA PHE A 16 -27.16 -26.58 -11.04
C PHE A 16 -26.33 -27.50 -11.93
N SER A 17 -25.90 -26.94 -13.06
CA SER A 17 -24.72 -27.43 -13.79
C SER A 17 -23.99 -26.22 -14.36
N LEU A 18 -23.64 -25.27 -13.47
CA LEU A 18 -22.36 -24.61 -13.63
C LEU A 18 -21.32 -25.68 -13.29
N ILE A 19 -21.01 -26.49 -14.31
CA ILE A 19 -19.75 -27.20 -14.38
C ILE A 19 -18.71 -26.12 -14.05
N GLY A 20 -18.02 -26.29 -12.93
CA GLY A 20 -16.78 -25.57 -12.66
C GLY A 20 -15.87 -25.86 -13.83
N GLN A 21 -15.93 -25.01 -14.85
CA GLN A 21 -15.00 -25.02 -15.94
C GLN A 21 -13.73 -24.57 -15.28
N SER A 22 -12.90 -25.54 -14.87
CA SER A 22 -11.47 -25.35 -14.74
C SER A 22 -11.07 -24.77 -16.09
N SER A 23 -11.06 -23.45 -16.20
CA SER A 23 -10.55 -22.77 -17.38
C SER A 23 -9.18 -23.38 -17.58
N ILE A 24 -8.95 -23.94 -18.77
CA ILE A 24 -7.63 -24.40 -19.16
C ILE A 24 -6.71 -23.21 -18.86
N GLU A 25 -5.79 -23.37 -17.91
CA GLU A 25 -4.91 -22.29 -17.51
C GLU A 25 -4.16 -21.84 -18.76
N PHE A 26 -4.29 -20.56 -19.11
CA PHE A 26 -3.61 -19.99 -20.29
C PHE A 26 -2.09 -20.09 -20.13
N VAL A 27 -1.60 -19.86 -18.92
CA VAL A 27 -0.23 -20.19 -18.48
C VAL A 27 -0.27 -21.03 -17.21
N LYS A 28 0.64 -21.98 -17.08
CA LYS A 28 0.72 -22.83 -15.88
C LYS A 28 1.09 -22.01 -14.64
N SER A 29 0.24 -22.07 -13.62
CA SER A 29 0.47 -21.44 -12.32
C SER A 29 1.13 -22.36 -11.28
N ASP A 30 1.65 -21.77 -10.22
CA ASP A 30 2.12 -22.48 -9.04
C ASP A 30 0.93 -23.16 -8.34
N SER A 31 1.10 -24.44 -8.01
CA SER A 31 0.08 -25.23 -7.31
C SER A 31 -0.26 -24.64 -5.95
N ILE A 32 -1.55 -24.55 -5.65
CA ILE A 32 -2.07 -24.18 -4.32
C ILE A 32 -1.92 -25.38 -3.36
N ALA A 33 -0.69 -25.62 -2.90
CA ALA A 33 -0.35 -26.78 -2.07
C ALA A 33 -0.59 -26.55 -0.57
N TYR A 34 -0.33 -25.33 -0.09
CA TYR A 34 -0.34 -25.03 1.35
C TYR A 34 -1.76 -24.85 1.91
N PRO A 35 -2.10 -25.46 3.06
CA PRO A 35 -3.43 -25.30 3.68
C PRO A 35 -3.80 -23.84 3.93
N ILE A 36 -2.84 -23.02 4.37
CA ILE A 36 -3.06 -21.59 4.64
C ILE A 36 -3.43 -20.83 3.37
N HIS A 37 -2.91 -21.24 2.21
CA HIS A 37 -3.27 -20.64 0.92
C HIS A 37 -4.69 -21.04 0.53
N LYS A 38 -5.03 -22.33 0.58
CA LYS A 38 -6.38 -22.84 0.28
C LYS A 38 -7.47 -22.13 1.09
N ALA A 39 -7.22 -21.89 2.38
CA ALA A 39 -8.17 -21.24 3.28
C ALA A 39 -8.32 -19.72 3.06
N ASN A 40 -7.41 -19.10 2.31
CA ASN A 40 -7.30 -17.65 2.18
C ASN A 40 -7.22 -17.17 0.73
N ILE A 41 -7.61 -17.99 -0.25
CA ILE A 41 -7.74 -17.55 -1.65
C ILE A 41 -8.60 -16.27 -1.72
N GLY A 42 -8.12 -15.28 -2.47
CA GLY A 42 -8.75 -13.97 -2.59
C GLY A 42 -8.47 -13.03 -1.42
N LYS A 43 -7.60 -13.39 -0.48
CA LYS A 43 -7.30 -12.55 0.70
C LYS A 43 -5.88 -12.01 0.70
N ILE A 44 -5.74 -10.90 1.42
CA ILE A 44 -4.47 -10.29 1.80
C ILE A 44 -4.27 -10.46 3.31
N ALA A 45 -3.17 -11.09 3.70
CA ALA A 45 -2.73 -11.18 5.09
C ALA A 45 -1.66 -10.12 5.39
N PHE A 46 -1.83 -9.37 6.47
CA PHE A 46 -0.83 -8.41 6.94
C PHE A 46 0.12 -9.10 7.94
N MET A 47 1.41 -8.77 7.89
CA MET A 47 2.42 -9.35 8.80
C MET A 47 3.56 -8.39 9.13
N GLY A 48 3.99 -8.44 10.39
CA GLY A 48 5.07 -7.60 10.92
C GLY A 48 6.48 -8.15 10.71
N LYS A 49 6.61 -9.35 10.13
CA LYS A 49 7.89 -10.01 9.86
C LYS A 49 7.78 -10.92 8.65
N THR A 50 8.91 -11.20 8.01
CA THR A 50 8.97 -12.16 6.90
C THR A 50 8.95 -13.58 7.43
N VAL A 51 7.93 -14.35 7.04
CA VAL A 51 7.80 -15.78 7.34
C VAL A 51 7.66 -16.53 6.02
N PRO A 52 8.48 -17.55 5.73
CA PRO A 52 8.33 -18.40 4.54
C PRO A 52 6.95 -19.08 4.48
N ILE A 53 6.41 -19.32 3.28
CA ILE A 53 5.03 -19.80 3.11
C ILE A 53 4.80 -21.19 3.74
N GLU A 54 5.82 -22.04 3.71
CA GLU A 54 5.84 -23.37 4.32
C GLU A 54 5.66 -23.34 5.84
N ASN A 55 6.04 -22.24 6.49
CA ASN A 55 5.94 -22.03 7.93
C ASN A 55 4.83 -21.03 8.30
N PHE A 56 4.15 -20.44 7.31
CA PHE A 56 3.19 -19.37 7.53
C PHE A 56 1.86 -19.92 8.04
N LYS A 57 1.36 -19.33 9.13
CA LYS A 57 0.17 -19.79 9.85
C LYS A 57 -0.83 -18.64 10.01
N GLN A 58 -2.07 -19.00 10.33
CA GLN A 58 -3.13 -18.02 10.59
C GLN A 58 -2.74 -17.05 11.74
N SER A 59 -1.97 -17.54 12.73
CA SER A 59 -1.48 -16.74 13.86
C SER A 59 -0.46 -15.66 13.47
N ASP A 60 0.10 -15.73 12.26
CA ASP A 60 1.02 -14.70 11.76
C ASP A 60 0.27 -13.50 11.15
N PHE A 61 -1.07 -13.58 11.02
CA PHE A 61 -1.90 -12.51 10.48
C PHE A 61 -2.05 -11.43 11.55
N LEU A 62 -1.56 -10.24 11.26
CA LEU A 62 -1.82 -9.07 12.08
C LEU A 62 -3.27 -8.63 11.91
N THR A 63 -3.92 -8.35 13.04
CA THR A 63 -5.22 -7.65 13.10
C THR A 63 -5.05 -6.16 13.32
N SER A 64 -3.90 -5.74 13.86
CA SER A 64 -3.51 -4.34 13.98
C SER A 64 -2.01 -4.15 13.81
N PHE A 65 -1.61 -2.94 13.43
CA PHE A 65 -0.22 -2.54 13.23
C PHE A 65 -0.02 -1.12 13.74
N GLU A 66 1.01 -0.92 14.56
CA GLU A 66 1.40 0.41 15.05
C GLU A 66 2.39 1.08 14.08
N LEU A 67 2.02 2.23 13.52
CA LEU A 67 2.82 2.98 12.58
C LEU A 67 3.89 3.80 13.32
N LYS A 68 5.03 3.17 13.58
CA LYS A 68 6.19 3.80 14.24
C LYS A 68 7.47 3.70 13.43
N GLU A 69 8.48 4.46 13.86
CA GLU A 69 9.83 4.34 13.32
C GLU A 69 10.37 2.91 13.48
N LYS A 70 11.13 2.44 12.48
CA LYS A 70 11.78 1.11 12.46
C LYS A 70 10.80 -0.07 12.63
N ALA A 71 9.62 0.04 12.04
CA ALA A 71 8.69 -1.08 11.90
C ALA A 71 8.76 -1.73 10.52
N ASP A 72 8.30 -2.97 10.43
CA ASP A 72 8.11 -3.70 9.18
C ASP A 72 6.62 -3.99 8.99
N LEU A 73 6.06 -3.61 7.85
CA LEU A 73 4.70 -3.95 7.46
C LEU A 73 4.75 -4.62 6.09
N ASN A 74 4.24 -5.84 6.03
CA ASN A 74 4.22 -6.63 4.82
C ASN A 74 2.80 -7.12 4.57
N ILE A 75 2.49 -7.35 3.31
CA ILE A 75 1.32 -8.11 2.92
C ILE A 75 1.74 -9.43 2.27
N ARG A 76 0.93 -10.46 2.44
CA ARG A 76 0.97 -11.68 1.66
C ARG A 76 -0.35 -11.85 0.95
N VAL A 77 -0.27 -11.96 -0.36
CA VAL A 77 -1.42 -12.08 -1.26
C VAL A 77 -1.62 -13.54 -1.60
N PHE A 78 -2.85 -14.03 -1.49
CA PHE A 78 -3.24 -15.39 -1.84
C PHE A 78 -4.20 -15.36 -3.02
N LEU A 79 -3.71 -15.67 -4.20
CA LEU A 79 -4.50 -15.68 -5.43
C LEU A 79 -5.03 -17.08 -5.73
N GLU A 80 -6.14 -17.14 -6.45
CA GLU A 80 -6.67 -18.37 -7.04
C GLU A 80 -5.83 -18.82 -8.25
N ASN A 81 -5.28 -17.86 -8.99
CA ASN A 81 -4.53 -18.11 -10.21
C ASN A 81 -3.44 -17.03 -10.42
N SER A 82 -2.52 -17.23 -11.35
CA SER A 82 -1.50 -16.23 -11.66
C SER A 82 -2.11 -14.95 -12.24
N LEU A 83 -1.38 -13.84 -12.10
CA LEU A 83 -1.79 -12.57 -12.68
C LEU A 83 -2.01 -12.68 -14.19
N THR A 84 -1.16 -13.42 -14.90
CA THR A 84 -1.25 -13.52 -16.36
C THR A 84 -2.52 -14.23 -16.81
N ASN A 85 -2.96 -15.25 -16.07
CA ASN A 85 -4.28 -15.86 -16.31
C ASN A 85 -5.42 -14.86 -16.06
N ALA A 86 -5.31 -14.03 -15.02
CA ALA A 86 -6.30 -12.97 -14.77
C ALA A 86 -6.29 -11.88 -15.86
N LEU A 87 -5.13 -11.52 -16.40
CA LEU A 87 -4.99 -10.57 -17.51
C LEU A 87 -5.53 -11.14 -18.83
N HIS A 88 -5.40 -12.45 -19.05
CA HIS A 88 -5.93 -13.12 -20.25
C HIS A 88 -7.46 -12.99 -20.35
N LEU A 89 -8.17 -12.91 -19.22
CA LEU A 89 -9.62 -12.63 -19.21
C LEU A 89 -9.95 -11.23 -19.76
N LEU A 90 -9.02 -10.28 -19.66
CA LEU A 90 -9.20 -8.90 -20.16
C LEU A 90 -8.79 -8.77 -21.63
N SER A 91 -7.83 -9.58 -22.09
CA SER A 91 -7.39 -9.61 -23.48
C SER A 91 -7.09 -11.04 -23.94
N PRO A 92 -8.13 -11.83 -24.30
CA PRO A 92 -7.96 -13.25 -24.65
C PRO A 92 -7.15 -13.48 -25.92
N GLN A 93 -6.97 -12.46 -26.76
CA GLN A 93 -6.21 -12.54 -28.01
C GLN A 93 -4.72 -12.25 -27.81
N SER A 94 -4.31 -11.72 -26.65
CA SER A 94 -2.92 -11.38 -26.37
C SER A 94 -2.13 -12.62 -25.93
N SER A 95 -0.87 -12.68 -26.37
CA SER A 95 0.12 -13.63 -25.86
C SER A 95 0.51 -13.31 -24.41
N ALA A 96 1.07 -14.29 -23.68
CA ALA A 96 1.54 -14.09 -22.31
C ALA A 96 2.58 -12.96 -22.19
N ASP A 97 3.45 -12.83 -23.19
CA ASP A 97 4.46 -11.77 -23.24
C ASP A 97 3.82 -10.40 -23.40
N GLU A 98 2.80 -10.25 -24.24
CA GLU A 98 2.06 -8.99 -24.40
C GLU A 98 1.30 -8.64 -23.12
N LEU A 99 0.65 -9.63 -22.49
CA LEU A 99 -0.06 -9.43 -21.22
C LEU A 99 0.89 -8.93 -20.13
N THR A 100 2.06 -9.55 -19.97
CA THR A 100 3.01 -9.19 -18.90
C THR A 100 3.78 -7.89 -19.16
N LYS A 101 3.96 -7.50 -20.43
CA LYS A 101 4.56 -6.21 -20.84
C LYS A 101 3.61 -5.03 -20.70
N ASN A 102 2.31 -5.25 -20.88
CA ASN A 102 1.31 -4.19 -20.90
C ASN A 102 0.42 -4.15 -19.65
N GLY A 103 0.45 -5.21 -18.83
CA GLY A 103 -0.40 -5.36 -17.66
C GLY A 103 0.36 -5.58 -16.36
N ASN A 104 -0.32 -5.24 -15.27
CA ASN A 104 0.13 -5.51 -13.92
C ASN A 104 -1.04 -5.54 -12.92
N TYR A 105 -0.72 -5.55 -11.63
CA TYR A 105 -1.68 -5.30 -10.57
C TYR A 105 -2.07 -3.82 -10.48
N GLN A 106 -3.35 -3.54 -10.24
CA GLN A 106 -3.84 -2.27 -9.73
C GLN A 106 -4.12 -2.43 -8.25
N PHE A 107 -3.57 -1.52 -7.43
CA PHE A 107 -3.83 -1.45 -5.99
C PHE A 107 -4.77 -0.29 -5.70
N THR A 108 -5.78 -0.51 -4.88
CA THR A 108 -6.62 0.56 -4.31
C THR A 108 -6.48 0.56 -2.80
N PHE A 109 -6.18 1.73 -2.24
CA PHE A 109 -6.04 1.96 -0.81
C PHE A 109 -7.25 2.73 -0.29
N PHE A 110 -7.82 2.22 0.79
CA PHE A 110 -8.89 2.88 1.52
C PHE A 110 -8.45 3.09 2.97
N ILE A 111 -8.79 4.25 3.51
CA ILE A 111 -8.68 4.55 4.94
C ILE A 111 -10.08 4.91 5.43
N ASP A 112 -10.55 4.20 6.45
CA ASP A 112 -11.88 4.40 7.05
C ASP A 112 -12.99 4.40 5.99
N ASP A 113 -12.98 3.34 5.15
CA ASP A 113 -13.88 3.11 4.02
C ASP A 113 -13.85 4.16 2.89
N LYS A 114 -13.02 5.20 3.02
CA LYS A 114 -12.82 6.19 1.97
C LYS A 114 -11.68 5.77 1.05
N LYS A 115 -11.94 5.70 -0.25
CA LYS A 115 -10.90 5.50 -1.26
C LYS A 115 -9.93 6.69 -1.26
N ILE A 116 -8.67 6.42 -0.98
CA ILE A 116 -7.61 7.45 -0.90
C ILE A 116 -6.78 7.47 -2.17
N TYR A 117 -6.31 6.30 -2.60
CA TYR A 117 -5.35 6.22 -3.69
C TYR A 117 -5.57 4.97 -4.56
N VAL A 118 -5.34 5.11 -5.86
CA VAL A 118 -5.35 4.01 -6.82
C VAL A 118 -4.04 4.06 -7.59
N GLU A 119 -3.33 2.95 -7.63
CA GLU A 119 -2.09 2.80 -8.38
C GLU A 119 -2.26 1.70 -9.42
N ASN A 120 -2.09 2.06 -10.70
CA ASN A 120 -1.77 1.10 -11.75
C ASN A 120 -0.26 0.84 -11.71
N LEU A 121 0.14 -0.27 -11.08
CA LEU A 121 1.55 -0.56 -10.87
C LEU A 121 2.26 -0.70 -12.22
N ASN A 122 3.34 0.06 -12.43
CA ASN A 122 4.11 0.02 -13.69
C ASN A 122 4.37 -1.43 -14.15
N ALA A 123 4.16 -1.73 -15.44
CA ALA A 123 4.31 -3.09 -15.97
C ALA A 123 5.72 -3.68 -15.76
N GLY A 124 6.77 -2.87 -15.58
CA GLY A 124 8.11 -3.34 -15.20
C GLY A 124 8.25 -3.84 -13.76
N ALA A 125 7.25 -3.63 -12.89
CA ALA A 125 7.29 -4.11 -11.51
C ALA A 125 6.98 -5.62 -11.44
N GLY A 126 7.93 -6.38 -10.91
CA GLY A 126 7.88 -7.84 -10.85
C GLY A 126 8.29 -8.49 -12.18
N SER A 127 8.90 -9.68 -12.10
CA SER A 127 9.34 -10.40 -13.29
C SER A 127 8.18 -11.06 -14.03
N ALA A 128 8.31 -11.25 -15.35
CA ALA A 128 7.34 -11.99 -16.15
C ALA A 128 7.11 -13.41 -15.58
N ALA A 129 8.19 -14.10 -15.16
CA ALA A 129 8.08 -15.40 -14.48
C ALA A 129 7.19 -15.33 -13.23
N SER A 130 7.38 -14.30 -12.38
CA SER A 130 6.53 -14.10 -11.20
C SER A 130 5.07 -13.87 -11.58
N LYS A 131 4.79 -13.11 -12.64
CA LYS A 131 3.42 -12.82 -13.10
C LYS A 131 2.75 -14.02 -13.76
N ASN A 132 3.52 -14.90 -14.39
CA ASN A 132 3.03 -16.10 -15.07
C ASN A 132 2.71 -17.23 -14.08
N GLN A 133 3.44 -17.32 -12.98
CA GLN A 133 3.42 -18.50 -12.12
C GLN A 133 2.83 -18.23 -10.73
N ARG A 134 3.20 -17.13 -10.06
CA ARG A 134 2.94 -17.02 -8.62
C ARG A 134 1.46 -16.88 -8.31
N THR A 135 0.99 -17.76 -7.43
CA THR A 135 -0.33 -17.72 -6.81
C THR A 135 -0.27 -17.25 -5.35
N VAL A 136 0.93 -17.15 -4.76
CA VAL A 136 1.15 -16.56 -3.45
C VAL A 136 2.46 -15.77 -3.43
N PHE A 137 2.45 -14.56 -2.87
CA PHE A 137 3.66 -13.72 -2.79
C PHE A 137 3.60 -12.72 -1.63
N ARG A 138 4.77 -12.31 -1.17
CA ARG A 138 4.97 -11.23 -0.19
C ARG A 138 5.22 -9.90 -0.91
N VAL A 139 4.69 -8.82 -0.36
CA VAL A 139 5.01 -7.44 -0.72
C VAL A 139 5.36 -6.66 0.55
N PRO A 140 6.60 -6.16 0.71
CA PRO A 140 6.92 -5.22 1.79
C PRO A 140 6.29 -3.86 1.47
N LEU A 141 5.52 -3.30 2.40
CA LEU A 141 5.00 -1.93 2.32
C LEU A 141 5.90 -0.97 3.10
N ILE A 142 6.26 -1.36 4.33
CA ILE A 142 7.21 -0.65 5.20
C ILE A 142 8.36 -1.61 5.53
N SER A 143 9.60 -1.13 5.45
CA SER A 143 10.79 -1.93 5.75
C SER A 143 11.79 -1.16 6.59
N SER A 144 12.18 -1.74 7.72
CA SER A 144 13.21 -1.24 8.64
C SER A 144 14.64 -1.37 8.09
N THR A 145 14.85 -2.30 7.14
CA THR A 145 16.15 -2.58 6.51
C THR A 145 16.33 -1.93 5.15
N ASN A 146 15.38 -1.09 4.73
CA ASN A 146 15.40 -0.41 3.43
C ASN A 146 15.45 -1.39 2.23
N GLU A 147 14.73 -2.51 2.29
CA GLU A 147 14.64 -3.51 1.20
C GLU A 147 14.28 -2.85 -0.16
N ASP A 148 15.05 -3.11 -1.23
CA ASP A 148 14.72 -2.57 -2.55
C ASP A 148 13.54 -3.34 -3.17
N SER A 149 12.35 -2.74 -3.14
CA SER A 149 11.12 -3.40 -3.57
C SER A 149 10.09 -2.40 -4.10
N TRP A 150 9.46 -2.76 -5.22
CA TRP A 150 8.33 -2.03 -5.79
C TRP A 150 7.18 -1.85 -4.78
N GLY A 151 7.04 -2.75 -3.80
CA GLY A 151 6.03 -2.67 -2.75
C GLY A 151 6.21 -1.45 -1.84
N ARG A 152 7.46 -1.09 -1.53
CA ARG A 152 7.75 0.09 -0.70
C ARG A 152 7.55 1.37 -1.49
N PHE A 153 7.93 1.37 -2.77
CA PHE A 153 7.65 2.51 -3.64
C PHE A 153 6.14 2.71 -3.84
N LEU A 154 5.37 1.62 -3.92
CA LEU A 154 3.91 1.65 -3.93
C LEU A 154 3.36 2.30 -2.65
N TRP A 155 3.81 1.86 -1.48
CA TRP A 155 3.41 2.44 -0.19
C TRP A 155 3.77 3.93 -0.10
N ASN A 156 4.99 4.30 -0.48
CA ASN A 156 5.44 5.69 -0.48
C ASN A 156 4.58 6.58 -1.40
N ARG A 157 4.16 6.06 -2.56
CA ARG A 157 3.22 6.79 -3.43
C ARG A 157 1.85 6.95 -2.79
N PHE A 158 1.32 5.92 -2.10
CA PHE A 158 0.10 6.06 -1.32
C PHE A 158 0.23 7.14 -0.25
N ILE A 159 1.30 7.12 0.55
CA ILE A 159 1.56 8.15 1.58
C ILE A 159 1.61 9.54 0.95
N ALA A 160 2.33 9.72 -0.15
CA ALA A 160 2.48 11.00 -0.83
C ALA A 160 1.21 11.51 -1.56
N ASN A 161 0.22 10.64 -1.80
CA ASN A 161 -1.00 10.96 -2.55
C ASN A 161 -2.26 10.80 -1.68
N GLY A 162 -2.24 11.35 -0.47
CA GLY A 162 -3.40 11.38 0.42
C GLY A 162 -3.25 10.54 1.68
N GLY A 163 -2.33 9.57 1.70
CA GLY A 163 -2.14 8.69 2.86
C GLY A 163 -1.61 9.43 4.10
N GLN A 164 -0.70 10.40 3.91
CA GLN A 164 -0.14 11.20 4.99
C GLN A 164 -1.21 12.09 5.66
N GLU A 165 -2.17 12.59 4.89
CA GLU A 165 -3.19 13.53 5.36
C GLU A 165 -4.31 12.84 6.16
N VAL A 166 -4.58 11.56 5.88
CA VAL A 166 -5.68 10.82 6.52
C VAL A 166 -5.23 9.92 7.66
N LEU A 167 -3.96 9.50 7.69
CA LEU A 167 -3.38 8.71 8.79
C LEU A 167 -2.95 9.64 9.94
N THR A 168 -3.91 10.31 10.55
CA THR A 168 -3.73 11.14 11.74
C THR A 168 -3.53 10.28 13.00
N SER A 169 -3.15 10.87 14.13
CA SER A 169 -3.06 10.13 15.40
C SER A 169 -4.39 9.46 15.76
N GLY A 170 -4.34 8.20 16.20
CA GLY A 170 -5.51 7.38 16.48
C GLY A 170 -5.51 6.03 15.77
N GLU A 171 -6.67 5.39 15.73
CA GLU A 171 -6.87 4.12 15.02
C GLU A 171 -7.63 4.36 13.70
N HIS A 172 -7.14 3.74 12.63
CA HIS A 172 -7.68 3.83 11.28
C HIS A 172 -7.81 2.44 10.67
N THR A 173 -8.86 2.21 9.88
CA THR A 173 -8.99 0.96 9.11
C THR A 173 -8.34 1.12 7.75
N LEU A 174 -7.24 0.40 7.50
CA LEU A 174 -6.64 0.28 6.17
C LEU A 174 -7.25 -0.92 5.45
N LYS A 175 -7.86 -0.69 4.29
CA LYS A 175 -8.25 -1.74 3.34
C LYS A 175 -7.43 -1.61 2.06
N ILE A 176 -6.95 -2.73 1.55
CA ILE A 176 -6.28 -2.83 0.25
C ILE A 176 -7.08 -3.77 -0.64
N GLU A 177 -7.33 -3.35 -1.88
CA GLU A 177 -7.89 -4.20 -2.94
C GLU A 177 -6.90 -4.31 -4.09
N ILE A 178 -6.79 -5.49 -4.68
CA ILE A 178 -5.93 -5.80 -5.82
C ILE A 178 -6.79 -6.29 -7.00
N ARG A 179 -6.57 -5.68 -8.16
CA ARG A 179 -7.20 -6.05 -9.44
C ARG A 179 -6.11 -6.29 -10.50
N PRO A 180 -6.34 -7.13 -11.53
CA PRO A 180 -5.52 -7.08 -12.72
C PRO A 180 -5.88 -5.84 -13.55
N TYR A 181 -4.90 -5.21 -14.18
CA TYR A 181 -5.15 -4.20 -15.20
C TYR A 181 -4.21 -4.39 -16.39
N ILE A 182 -4.66 -4.03 -17.58
CA ILE A 182 -3.85 -4.02 -18.80
C ILE A 182 -4.03 -2.70 -19.54
N LYS A 183 -2.91 -2.11 -20.00
CA LYS A 183 -2.91 -0.90 -20.82
C LYS A 183 -2.66 -1.26 -22.28
N LEU A 184 -3.71 -1.22 -23.08
CA LEU A 184 -3.65 -1.37 -24.54
C LEU A 184 -3.83 0.03 -25.17
N THR A 185 -4.76 0.17 -26.11
CA THR A 185 -5.29 1.48 -26.53
C THR A 185 -6.00 2.19 -25.39
N GLU A 186 -6.70 1.43 -24.55
CA GLU A 186 -7.35 1.88 -23.32
C GLU A 186 -6.87 1.06 -22.10
N VAL A 187 -7.19 1.54 -20.90
CA VAL A 187 -6.90 0.82 -19.65
C VAL A 187 -8.09 -0.05 -19.32
N LEU A 188 -7.90 -1.36 -19.36
CA LEU A 188 -8.88 -2.35 -18.93
C LEU A 188 -8.56 -2.78 -17.49
N ILE A 189 -9.58 -2.84 -16.64
CA ILE A 189 -9.47 -3.20 -15.22
C ILE A 189 -10.37 -4.41 -14.97
N GLY A 190 -9.82 -5.46 -14.36
CA GLY A 190 -10.58 -6.65 -13.99
C GLY A 190 -11.24 -6.56 -12.61
N HIS A 191 -11.85 -7.68 -12.21
CA HIS A 191 -12.45 -7.83 -10.90
C HIS A 191 -11.39 -7.89 -9.78
N ILE A 192 -11.83 -7.73 -8.53
CA ILE A 192 -10.96 -7.88 -7.35
C ILE A 192 -10.49 -9.34 -7.28
N ILE A 193 -9.17 -9.54 -7.30
CA ILE A 193 -8.55 -10.87 -7.18
C ILE A 193 -7.93 -11.11 -5.80
N ALA A 194 -7.75 -10.05 -5.00
CA ALA A 194 -7.47 -10.16 -3.58
C ALA A 194 -7.85 -8.88 -2.82
N GLU A 195 -8.29 -9.02 -1.57
CA GLU A 195 -8.48 -7.90 -0.66
C GLU A 195 -8.15 -8.26 0.79
N GLY A 196 -7.88 -7.26 1.61
CA GLY A 196 -7.73 -7.44 3.06
C GLY A 196 -7.74 -6.12 3.80
N GLN A 197 -7.97 -6.21 5.11
CA GLN A 197 -8.02 -5.06 5.99
C GLN A 197 -7.23 -5.29 7.29
N ILE A 198 -6.73 -4.20 7.87
CA ILE A 198 -6.01 -4.16 9.15
C ILE A 198 -6.30 -2.83 9.86
N ILE A 199 -6.25 -2.82 11.18
CA ILE A 199 -6.24 -1.59 11.97
C ILE A 199 -4.82 -1.00 12.00
N ILE A 200 -4.65 0.22 11.54
CA ILE A 200 -3.43 1.01 11.69
C ILE A 200 -3.58 1.90 12.92
N LYS A 201 -2.61 1.81 13.83
CA LYS A 201 -2.54 2.66 15.03
C LYS A 201 -1.44 3.68 14.83
N VAL A 202 -1.78 4.95 14.74
CA VAL A 202 -0.83 6.05 14.62
C VAL A 202 -0.65 6.63 16.02
N PRO A 203 0.57 6.58 16.60
CA PRO A 203 0.80 7.10 17.94
C PRO A 203 0.55 8.61 18.01
N GLU A 204 0.09 9.08 19.16
CA GLU A 204 0.09 10.50 19.47
C GLU A 204 1.52 10.94 19.78
N ILE A 205 1.94 12.05 19.17
CA ILE A 205 3.25 12.65 19.41
C ILE A 205 3.03 13.90 20.25
N GLU A 206 3.54 13.89 21.48
CA GLU A 206 3.49 15.08 22.33
C GLU A 206 4.40 16.17 21.75
N ILE A 207 3.80 17.29 21.35
CA ILE A 207 4.51 18.43 20.78
C ILE A 207 4.76 19.46 21.88
N SER A 208 6.03 19.75 22.15
CA SER A 208 6.40 20.88 23.02
C SER A 208 6.18 22.20 22.29
N GLU A 209 5.20 22.99 22.73
CA GLU A 209 4.93 24.33 22.18
C GLU A 209 6.14 25.27 22.23
N LYS A 210 7.11 25.00 23.12
CA LYS A 210 8.38 25.74 23.16
C LYS A 210 9.24 25.51 21.91
N LEU A 211 9.20 24.29 21.36
CA LEU A 211 9.95 23.91 20.15
C LEU A 211 9.24 24.32 18.85
N VAL A 212 7.94 24.62 18.93
CA VAL A 212 7.16 25.13 17.79
C VAL A 212 7.57 26.56 17.45
N LYS A 213 7.95 27.36 18.46
CA LYS A 213 8.32 28.77 18.29
C LYS A 213 9.51 28.95 17.37
N VAL A 214 9.45 30.03 16.58
CA VAL A 214 10.52 30.42 15.65
C VAL A 214 11.83 30.57 16.43
N GLN A 215 12.89 29.90 15.96
CA GLN A 215 14.18 29.92 16.65
C GLN A 215 14.91 31.26 16.42
N THR A 216 15.56 31.76 17.47
CA THR A 216 16.39 32.96 17.36
C THR A 216 17.69 32.64 16.61
N ILE A 217 17.98 33.43 15.57
CA ILE A 217 19.24 33.33 14.81
C ILE A 217 20.40 33.72 15.73
N LYS A 218 21.42 32.86 15.81
CA LYS A 218 22.65 33.18 16.55
C LYS A 218 23.49 34.16 15.74
N PRO A 219 24.15 35.16 16.36
CA PRO A 219 25.06 36.04 15.63
C PRO A 219 26.16 35.23 14.92
N LEU A 220 26.28 35.40 13.60
CA LEU A 220 27.31 34.79 12.76
C LEU A 220 28.26 35.87 12.25
N LYS A 221 29.56 35.55 12.15
CA LYS A 221 30.57 36.50 11.63
C LYS A 221 30.35 36.84 10.15
N ASP A 222 29.90 35.86 9.37
CA ASP A 222 29.91 35.93 7.90
C ASP A 222 28.56 36.31 7.29
N TRP A 223 27.51 36.45 8.12
CA TRP A 223 26.15 36.72 7.65
C TRP A 223 25.53 37.94 8.34
N GLN A 224 24.98 38.84 7.53
CA GLN A 224 24.07 39.87 8.04
C GLN A 224 22.71 39.26 8.31
N ILE A 225 22.14 39.56 9.49
CA ILE A 225 20.78 39.15 9.86
C ILE A 225 19.78 40.14 9.22
N SER A 226 18.77 39.59 8.57
CA SER A 226 17.68 40.35 7.94
C SER A 226 16.65 40.77 8.99
N THR A 227 16.09 41.97 8.84
CA THR A 227 14.95 42.47 9.63
C THR A 227 13.64 42.42 8.84
N ALA A 228 13.62 41.75 7.68
CA ALA A 228 12.42 41.60 6.89
C ALA A 228 11.34 40.85 7.69
N LYS A 229 10.08 41.23 7.48
CA LYS A 229 8.95 40.56 8.14
C LYS A 229 8.84 39.11 7.68
N ILE A 230 8.53 38.24 8.63
CA ILE A 230 8.18 36.83 8.42
C ILE A 230 6.73 36.59 8.84
N ASP A 231 6.09 35.59 8.23
CA ASP A 231 4.82 35.07 8.72
C ASP A 231 5.11 34.04 9.83
N THR A 232 5.12 34.50 11.08
CA THR A 232 5.40 33.66 12.24
C THR A 232 4.44 32.47 12.34
N ALA A 233 3.17 32.64 11.97
CA ALA A 233 2.19 31.56 12.06
C ALA A 233 2.52 30.44 11.06
N GLN A 234 2.93 30.80 9.85
CA GLN A 234 3.35 29.84 8.84
C GLN A 234 4.60 29.04 9.24
N ILE A 235 5.58 29.69 9.87
CA ILE A 235 6.79 29.02 10.36
C ILE A 235 6.47 28.11 11.56
N GLU A 236 5.65 28.57 12.50
CA GLU A 236 5.21 27.74 13.62
C GLU A 236 4.40 26.51 13.14
N GLU A 237 3.59 26.64 12.08
CA GLU A 237 2.91 25.50 11.47
C GLU A 237 3.90 24.50 10.85
N LEU A 238 4.93 24.98 10.16
CA LEU A 238 6.00 24.15 9.62
C LEU A 238 6.73 23.38 10.73
N ASN A 239 7.12 24.09 11.81
CA ASN A 239 7.80 23.50 12.96
C ASN A 239 6.96 22.42 13.62
N ARG A 240 5.65 22.67 13.76
CA ARG A 240 4.69 21.67 14.26
C ARG A 240 4.66 20.42 13.37
N LYS A 241 4.62 20.57 12.03
CA LYS A 241 4.65 19.44 11.09
C LYS A 241 5.96 18.65 11.15
N ILE A 242 7.09 19.31 11.38
CA ILE A 242 8.39 18.63 11.56
C ILE A 242 8.40 17.86 12.90
N LEU A 243 7.98 18.49 14.00
CA LEU A 243 7.89 17.86 15.33
C LEU A 243 6.90 16.69 15.36
N ALA A 244 5.79 16.80 14.62
CA ALA A 244 4.81 15.73 14.42
C ALA A 244 5.28 14.64 13.43
N GLN A 245 6.53 14.70 12.95
CA GLN A 245 7.10 13.76 11.98
C GLN A 245 6.30 13.61 10.67
N THR A 246 5.51 14.63 10.32
CA THR A 246 4.86 14.72 9.00
C THR A 246 5.92 14.96 7.92
N TYR A 247 6.87 15.86 8.21
CA TYR A 247 8.07 16.05 7.40
C TYR A 247 9.26 15.39 8.08
N LYS A 248 9.50 14.14 7.70
CA LYS A 248 10.59 13.31 8.23
C LYS A 248 11.93 13.81 7.74
N ASP A 249 12.97 13.58 8.54
CA ASP A 249 14.38 13.82 8.21
C ASP A 249 14.77 15.29 7.90
N ILE A 250 13.87 16.26 8.13
CA ILE A 250 14.25 17.67 8.09
C ILE A 250 15.19 17.94 9.27
N THR A 251 16.41 18.36 8.97
CA THR A 251 17.44 18.68 9.99
C THR A 251 17.61 20.17 10.18
N SER A 252 17.31 20.97 9.16
CA SER A 252 17.31 22.42 9.27
C SER A 252 16.44 23.08 8.20
N VAL A 253 16.03 24.31 8.49
CA VAL A 253 15.41 25.24 7.54
C VAL A 253 16.20 26.53 7.57
N VAL A 254 16.71 26.94 6.40
CA VAL A 254 17.48 28.18 6.23
C VAL A 254 16.86 29.01 5.13
N VAL A 255 16.52 30.26 5.42
CA VAL A 255 15.95 31.20 4.45
C VAL A 255 16.87 32.41 4.32
N ILE A 256 17.28 32.70 3.08
CA ILE A 256 18.13 33.84 2.73
C ILE A 256 17.33 34.78 1.82
N LYS A 257 17.32 36.07 2.15
CA LYS A 257 16.64 37.10 1.36
C LYS A 257 17.56 38.30 1.17
N GLY A 258 17.85 38.63 -0.08
CA GLY A 258 18.74 39.76 -0.43
C GLY A 258 20.15 39.60 0.13
N GLY A 259 20.67 38.36 0.15
CA GLY A 259 22.00 38.05 0.72
C GLY A 259 22.07 38.10 2.25
N LYS A 260 20.94 38.22 2.95
CA LYS A 260 20.87 38.27 4.42
C LYS A 260 20.09 37.08 4.96
N LEU A 261 20.54 36.56 6.11
CA LEU A 261 19.91 35.43 6.79
C LEU A 261 18.60 35.88 7.44
N LEU A 262 17.49 35.23 7.10
CA LEU A 262 16.15 35.58 7.56
C LEU A 262 15.57 34.55 8.53
N ILE A 263 15.81 33.26 8.29
CA ILE A 263 15.41 32.15 9.16
C ILE A 263 16.57 31.17 9.22
N GLU A 264 16.85 30.64 10.41
CA GLU A 264 17.80 29.56 10.65
C GLU A 264 17.27 28.71 11.80
N GLU A 265 16.73 27.54 11.46
CA GLU A 265 16.12 26.63 12.43
C GLU A 265 16.72 25.23 12.29
N TYR A 266 16.91 24.56 13.42
CA TYR A 266 17.43 23.20 13.48
C TYR A 266 16.45 22.26 14.16
N PHE A 267 16.35 21.04 13.64
CA PHE A 267 15.42 20.02 14.09
C PHE A 267 16.13 18.68 14.26
N ASN A 268 15.47 17.72 14.89
CA ASN A 268 15.92 16.33 14.97
C ASN A 268 17.36 16.16 15.52
N GLY A 269 17.72 16.97 16.52
CA GLY A 269 19.03 16.92 17.18
C GLY A 269 20.18 17.54 16.37
N ALA A 270 19.89 18.11 15.20
CA ALA A 270 20.87 18.88 14.45
C ALA A 270 21.27 20.14 15.21
N THR A 271 22.54 20.50 15.09
CA THR A 271 23.09 21.74 15.65
C THR A 271 23.95 22.42 14.60
N ILE A 272 24.15 23.72 14.77
CA ILE A 272 25.18 24.45 14.03
C ILE A 272 26.53 23.80 14.33
N LYS A 273 27.27 23.41 13.29
CA LYS A 273 28.69 23.07 13.44
C LYS A 273 29.45 24.39 13.50
N THR A 274 29.83 24.78 14.71
CA THR A 274 30.74 25.91 14.97
C THR A 274 32.17 25.56 14.59
#